data_AF-A0A9E5R678-F1
#
_entry.id   AF-A0A9E5R678-F1
#
_cell.length_a   1.000
_cell.length_b   1.000
_cell.length_c   1.000
_cell.angle_alpha   90.00
_cell.angle_beta   90.00
_cell.angle_gamma   90.00
#
_symmetry.space_group_name_H-M   'P 1'
#
loop_
_entity.id
_entity.type
_entity.pdbx_description
1 polymer ?
#
loop_
_entity_poly.entity_id
_entity_poly.type
_entity_poly.pdbx_seq_one_letter_code
_entity_poly.pdbx_strand_id
1 'polypeptide(L)'
;MKKAQEYHLTQIEYECARIMARFHHEQQNYRDFVMYRNLCERLEQRRVAEDRSERLYQEVVSTYHKSKANRHNALKLAHQHRQTVLSDWQKFKSTAIETHLLKIQTFEKQLQNDYPEVLQLLNKHERLLMLHSSYCAPAQLMEMQVEKMNVFVQLRHFPEGQQYAQQLENFAEGTLPWFQLQVLSVLLALHSGQYEAAAQVFKVVLEQATFRNLDNLDKNKWLTFQAYLHYLYRNDKRREIRPLIQNTKLNFKLSEFVDDRPPFDKERRGLNISILAIQALYYLERHDTLGVGDCIQALLPYCRRYPKKDEYYRSECFINLLQLMQQENFRFYHTRKATEKIVQEMENTPLELQTQNLFLEILPFEQIWERMMEKLKEIKYS
;
A
#
# COMPACT_ATOMS: atom_id res chain seq x y z
N MET A 1 -31.05 -17.75 18.99
CA MET A 1 -31.49 -16.51 18.31
C MET A 1 -30.86 -15.23 18.85
N LYS A 2 -31.04 -14.85 20.13
CA LYS A 2 -30.46 -13.59 20.69
C LYS A 2 -28.95 -13.43 20.44
N LYS A 3 -28.17 -14.49 20.69
CA LYS A 3 -26.74 -14.50 20.35
C LYS A 3 -26.47 -14.33 18.85
N ALA A 4 -27.27 -14.93 17.97
CA ALA A 4 -27.09 -14.74 16.54
C ALA A 4 -27.34 -13.28 16.12
N GLN A 5 -28.31 -12.60 16.75
CA GLN A 5 -28.57 -11.17 16.57
C GLN A 5 -27.43 -10.28 17.07
N GLU A 6 -26.91 -10.59 18.26
CA GLU A 6 -25.76 -9.89 18.87
C GLU A 6 -24.48 -9.99 18.02
N TYR A 7 -24.27 -11.12 17.35
CA TYR A 7 -23.12 -11.36 16.48
C TYR A 7 -23.42 -11.08 14.99
N HIS A 8 -24.60 -10.53 14.66
CA HIS A 8 -25.04 -10.25 13.30
C HIS A 8 -24.97 -11.45 12.33
N LEU A 9 -25.25 -12.66 12.83
CA LEU A 9 -25.17 -13.93 12.09
C LEU A 9 -26.51 -14.27 11.45
N THR A 10 -26.86 -13.57 10.36
CA THR A 10 -28.16 -13.70 9.66
C THR A 10 -28.53 -15.14 9.31
N GLN A 11 -27.56 -15.95 8.87
CA GLN A 11 -27.81 -17.38 8.56
C GLN A 11 -28.24 -18.17 9.81
N ILE A 12 -27.60 -17.93 10.96
CA ILE A 12 -27.95 -18.63 12.20
C ILE A 12 -29.29 -18.10 12.75
N GLU A 13 -29.55 -16.80 12.61
CA GLU A 13 -30.85 -16.22 12.93
C GLU A 13 -31.98 -16.88 12.12
N TYR A 14 -31.75 -17.06 10.82
CA TYR A 14 -32.70 -17.72 9.91
C TYR A 14 -32.97 -19.16 10.33
N GLU A 15 -31.93 -19.96 10.58
CA GLU A 15 -32.12 -21.34 11.03
C GLU A 15 -32.82 -21.43 12.40
N CYS A 16 -32.49 -20.52 13.34
CA CYS A 16 -33.22 -20.42 14.60
C CYS A 16 -34.71 -20.12 14.37
N ALA A 17 -35.03 -19.14 13.52
CA ALA A 17 -36.40 -18.75 13.23
C ALA A 17 -37.18 -19.91 12.57
N ARG A 18 -36.54 -20.70 11.70
CA ARG A 18 -37.14 -21.89 11.10
C ARG A 18 -37.46 -22.97 12.11
N ILE A 19 -36.53 -23.25 13.04
CA ILE A 19 -36.75 -24.21 14.12
C ILE A 19 -37.92 -23.76 14.99
N MET A 20 -37.96 -22.47 15.36
CA MET A 20 -39.07 -21.91 16.16
C MET A 20 -40.41 -21.98 15.42
N ALA A 21 -40.44 -21.67 14.12
CA ALA A 21 -41.66 -21.80 13.32
C ALA A 21 -42.18 -23.25 13.33
N ARG A 22 -41.30 -24.25 13.13
CA ARG A 22 -41.68 -25.67 13.19
C ARG A 22 -42.22 -26.05 14.56
N PHE A 23 -41.52 -25.67 15.63
CA PHE A 23 -41.96 -25.95 17.00
C PHE A 23 -43.35 -25.38 17.27
N HIS A 24 -43.60 -24.11 16.94
CA HIS A 24 -44.91 -23.50 17.19
C HIS A 24 -46.02 -24.07 16.30
N HIS A 25 -45.69 -24.56 15.10
CA HIS A 25 -46.62 -25.30 14.26
C HIS A 25 -47.04 -26.62 14.92
N GLU A 26 -46.07 -27.40 15.43
CA GLU A 26 -46.33 -28.66 16.15
C GLU A 26 -47.16 -28.44 17.42
N GLN A 27 -46.93 -27.34 18.14
CA GLN A 27 -47.71 -26.93 19.31
C GLN A 27 -49.07 -26.29 18.97
N GLN A 28 -49.45 -26.22 17.69
CA GLN A 28 -50.69 -25.58 17.20
C GLN A 28 -50.83 -24.09 17.61
N ASN A 29 -49.73 -23.43 17.96
CA ASN A 29 -49.70 -22.00 18.28
C ASN A 29 -49.53 -21.19 16.99
N TYR A 30 -50.66 -20.91 16.33
CA TYR A 30 -50.69 -20.25 15.02
C TYR A 30 -50.08 -18.84 15.01
N ARG A 31 -50.28 -18.06 16.08
CA ARG A 31 -49.78 -16.69 16.18
C ARG A 31 -48.25 -16.65 16.10
N ASP A 32 -47.59 -17.45 16.91
CA ASP A 32 -46.12 -17.49 16.95
C ASP A 32 -45.55 -18.17 15.71
N PHE A 33 -46.25 -19.18 15.15
CA PHE A 33 -45.89 -19.77 13.86
C PHE A 33 -45.83 -18.70 12.75
N VAL A 34 -46.88 -17.88 12.58
CA VAL A 34 -46.92 -16.82 11.56
C VAL A 34 -45.83 -15.78 11.81
N MET A 35 -45.61 -15.40 13.07
CA MET A 35 -44.53 -14.48 13.46
C MET A 35 -43.16 -14.99 12.99
N TYR A 36 -42.80 -16.22 13.36
CA TYR A 36 -41.50 -16.79 12.99
C TYR A 36 -41.38 -17.10 11.49
N ARG A 37 -42.49 -17.45 10.82
CA ARG A 37 -42.50 -17.60 9.35
C ARG A 37 -42.18 -16.28 8.64
N ASN A 38 -42.86 -15.18 9.00
CA ASN A 38 -42.60 -13.86 8.41
C ASN A 38 -41.16 -13.40 8.69
N LEU A 39 -40.64 -13.74 9.87
CA LEU A 39 -39.25 -13.50 10.22
C LEU A 39 -38.28 -14.31 9.34
N CYS A 40 -38.57 -15.58 9.05
CA CYS A 40 -37.78 -16.37 8.10
C CYS A 40 -37.74 -15.72 6.71
N GLU A 41 -38.89 -15.32 6.17
CA GLU A 41 -38.99 -14.66 4.85
C GLU A 41 -38.15 -13.37 4.81
N ARG A 42 -38.19 -12.57 5.87
CA ARG A 42 -37.37 -11.34 5.98
C ARG A 42 -35.87 -11.64 6.07
N LEU A 43 -35.47 -12.62 6.89
CA LEU A 43 -34.08 -13.00 7.08
C LEU A 43 -33.48 -13.64 5.83
N GLU A 44 -34.27 -14.40 5.07
CA GLU A 44 -33.86 -14.96 3.79
C GLU A 44 -33.55 -13.86 2.77
N GLN A 45 -34.45 -12.88 2.64
CA GLN A 45 -34.19 -11.73 1.76
C GLN A 45 -32.94 -10.95 2.17
N ARG A 46 -32.75 -10.75 3.48
CA ARG A 46 -31.55 -10.08 4.03
C ARG A 46 -30.28 -10.86 3.68
N ARG A 47 -30.26 -12.17 3.91
CA ARG A 47 -29.11 -13.03 3.61
C ARG A 47 -28.75 -13.00 2.13
N VAL A 48 -29.74 -13.10 1.25
CA VAL A 48 -29.51 -13.01 -0.20
C VAL A 48 -28.90 -11.67 -0.60
N ALA A 49 -29.28 -10.59 0.06
CA ALA A 49 -28.69 -9.26 -0.15
C ALA A 49 -27.25 -9.16 0.41
N GLU A 50 -26.98 -9.77 1.57
CA GLU A 50 -25.63 -9.88 2.13
C GLU A 50 -24.68 -10.62 1.17
N ASP A 51 -25.06 -11.84 0.75
CA ASP A 51 -24.27 -12.64 -0.19
C ASP A 51 -24.06 -11.91 -1.53
N ARG A 52 -25.07 -11.16 -1.98
CA ARG A 52 -24.97 -10.35 -3.20
C ARG A 52 -23.98 -9.21 -3.03
N SER A 53 -24.03 -8.48 -1.91
CA SER A 53 -23.12 -7.36 -1.64
C SER A 53 -21.66 -7.79 -1.65
N GLU A 54 -21.36 -8.97 -1.09
CA GLU A 54 -20.02 -9.55 -1.11
C GLU A 54 -19.57 -9.90 -2.53
N ARG A 55 -20.41 -10.62 -3.29
CA ARG A 55 -20.09 -11.00 -4.68
C ARG A 55 -19.82 -9.78 -5.55
N LEU A 56 -20.63 -8.73 -5.43
CA LEU A 56 -20.46 -7.51 -6.20
C LEU A 56 -19.13 -6.80 -5.85
N TYR A 57 -18.73 -6.78 -4.58
CA TYR A 57 -17.41 -6.28 -4.20
C TYR A 57 -16.28 -7.13 -4.81
N GLN A 58 -16.38 -8.45 -4.70
CA GLN A 58 -15.39 -9.37 -5.28
C GLN A 58 -15.26 -9.20 -6.80
N GLU A 59 -16.37 -8.96 -7.50
CA GLU A 59 -16.40 -8.73 -8.95
C GLU A 59 -15.62 -7.46 -9.37
N VAL A 60 -15.79 -6.36 -8.63
CA VAL A 60 -15.03 -5.11 -8.87
C VAL A 60 -13.53 -5.37 -8.74
N VAL A 61 -13.12 -5.96 -7.61
CA VAL A 61 -11.72 -6.24 -7.28
C VAL A 61 -11.10 -7.23 -8.29
N SER A 62 -11.81 -8.31 -8.62
CA SER A 62 -11.37 -9.30 -9.61
C SER A 62 -11.21 -8.70 -11.01
N THR A 63 -12.12 -7.80 -11.40
CA THR A 63 -12.05 -7.13 -12.71
C THR A 63 -10.80 -6.28 -12.82
N TYR A 64 -10.42 -5.58 -11.76
CA TYR A 64 -9.19 -4.81 -11.69
C TYR A 64 -7.95 -5.70 -11.74
N HIS A 65 -7.92 -6.81 -10.99
CA HIS A 65 -6.78 -7.72 -10.97
C HIS A 65 -6.62 -8.55 -12.26
N LYS A 66 -7.70 -8.87 -12.97
CA LYS A 66 -7.64 -9.62 -14.24
C LYS A 66 -6.79 -8.90 -15.29
N SER A 67 -6.84 -7.57 -15.32
CA SER A 67 -5.92 -6.74 -16.09
C SER A 67 -6.11 -5.28 -15.67
N LYS A 68 -5.02 -4.59 -15.35
CA LYS A 68 -5.08 -3.17 -14.95
C LYS A 68 -5.52 -2.23 -16.08
N ALA A 69 -5.49 -2.70 -17.33
CA ALA A 69 -6.14 -2.04 -18.47
C ALA A 69 -7.67 -1.91 -18.29
N ASN A 70 -8.26 -2.64 -17.34
CA ASN A 70 -9.67 -2.57 -16.96
C ASN A 70 -9.96 -1.53 -15.87
N ARG A 71 -9.03 -0.63 -15.48
CA ARG A 71 -9.31 0.42 -14.47
C ARG A 71 -10.63 1.16 -14.75
N HIS A 72 -10.88 1.52 -16.01
CA HIS A 72 -12.12 2.13 -16.44
C HIS A 72 -13.35 1.22 -16.25
N ASN A 73 -13.23 -0.07 -16.61
CA ASN A 73 -14.31 -1.05 -16.46
C ASN A 73 -14.60 -1.33 -14.97
N ALA A 74 -13.56 -1.50 -14.14
CA ALA A 74 -13.69 -1.68 -12.71
C ALA A 74 -14.35 -0.46 -12.05
N LEU A 75 -13.99 0.75 -12.47
CA LEU A 75 -14.62 1.97 -11.98
C LEU A 75 -16.11 2.03 -12.34
N LYS A 76 -16.46 1.68 -13.59
CA LYS A 76 -17.86 1.61 -14.04
C LYS A 76 -18.67 0.59 -13.23
N LEU A 77 -18.11 -0.61 -13.01
CA LEU A 77 -18.76 -1.65 -12.20
C LEU A 77 -18.91 -1.20 -10.74
N ALA A 78 -17.87 -0.62 -10.13
CA ALA A 78 -17.93 -0.09 -8.77
C ALA A 78 -19.09 0.90 -8.60
N HIS A 79 -19.21 1.83 -9.55
CA HIS A 79 -20.26 2.85 -9.52
C HIS A 79 -21.67 2.25 -9.65
N GLN A 80 -21.85 1.23 -10.49
CA GLN A 80 -23.12 0.52 -10.67
C GLN A 80 -23.47 -0.32 -9.43
N HIS A 81 -22.54 -1.16 -8.99
CA HIS A 81 -22.72 -2.05 -7.86
C HIS A 81 -22.95 -1.28 -6.55
N ARG A 82 -22.27 -0.14 -6.36
CA ARG A 82 -22.50 0.75 -5.22
C ARG A 82 -23.97 1.15 -5.08
N GLN A 83 -24.65 1.47 -6.19
CA GLN A 83 -26.07 1.86 -6.15
C GLN A 83 -26.96 0.71 -5.72
N THR A 84 -26.71 -0.50 -6.24
CA THR A 84 -27.44 -1.72 -5.84
C THR A 84 -27.25 -2.02 -4.35
N VAL A 85 -26.00 -2.05 -3.89
CA VAL A 85 -25.67 -2.35 -2.49
C VAL A 85 -26.21 -1.28 -1.54
N LEU A 86 -26.20 0.00 -1.94
CA LEU A 86 -26.80 1.09 -1.16
C LEU A 86 -28.31 0.88 -0.97
N SER A 87 -29.03 0.47 -2.02
CA SER A 87 -30.47 0.18 -1.93
C SER A 87 -30.75 -0.99 -0.99
N ASP A 88 -29.97 -2.08 -1.11
CA ASP A 88 -30.07 -3.24 -0.22
C ASP A 88 -29.78 -2.85 1.24
N TRP A 89 -28.76 -2.01 1.50
CA TRP A 89 -28.45 -1.51 2.84
C TRP A 89 -29.57 -0.63 3.40
N GLN A 90 -30.16 0.25 2.59
CA GLN A 90 -31.30 1.08 3.03
C GLN A 90 -32.49 0.22 3.47
N LYS A 91 -32.73 -0.91 2.80
CA LYS A 91 -33.82 -1.84 3.12
C LYS A 91 -33.55 -2.69 4.36
N PHE A 92 -32.35 -3.27 4.49
CA PHE A 92 -32.08 -4.27 5.53
C PHE A 92 -31.28 -3.77 6.72
N LYS A 93 -30.54 -2.67 6.57
CA LYS A 93 -29.66 -2.09 7.61
C LYS A 93 -28.70 -3.13 8.23
N SER A 94 -28.17 -4.00 7.37
CA SER A 94 -27.22 -5.03 7.79
C SER A 94 -25.79 -4.48 7.82
N THR A 95 -25.08 -4.74 8.92
CA THR A 95 -23.65 -4.46 9.08
C THR A 95 -22.82 -5.08 7.95
N ALA A 96 -23.15 -6.30 7.53
CA ALA A 96 -22.44 -6.96 6.43
C ALA A 96 -22.57 -6.21 5.10
N ILE A 97 -23.79 -5.74 4.78
CA ILE A 97 -24.03 -4.96 3.56
C ILE A 97 -23.30 -3.61 3.65
N GLU A 98 -23.31 -2.97 4.82
CA GLU A 98 -22.61 -1.71 5.06
C GLU A 98 -21.09 -1.85 4.90
N THR A 99 -20.50 -2.92 5.43
CA THR A 99 -19.09 -3.27 5.25
C THR A 99 -18.74 -3.39 3.76
N HIS A 100 -19.51 -4.13 2.98
CA HIS A 100 -19.26 -4.27 1.54
C HIS A 100 -19.48 -2.95 0.78
N LEU A 101 -20.48 -2.16 1.17
CA LEU A 101 -20.71 -0.83 0.60
C LEU A 101 -19.48 0.07 0.79
N LEU A 102 -18.95 0.14 2.02
CA LEU A 102 -17.75 0.92 2.34
C LEU A 102 -16.52 0.41 1.57
N LYS A 103 -16.35 -0.91 1.45
CA LYS A 103 -15.27 -1.50 0.64
C LYS A 103 -15.38 -1.13 -0.84
N ILE A 104 -16.58 -1.20 -1.44
CA ILE A 104 -16.80 -0.78 -2.83
C ILE A 104 -16.49 0.72 -3.01
N GLN A 105 -16.99 1.58 -2.10
CA GLN A 105 -16.72 3.02 -2.14
C GLN A 105 -15.23 3.33 -2.01
N THR A 106 -14.54 2.66 -1.09
CA THR A 106 -13.10 2.81 -0.86
C THR A 106 -12.33 2.46 -2.12
N PHE A 107 -12.64 1.31 -2.73
CA PHE A 107 -12.00 0.87 -3.97
C PHE A 107 -12.30 1.79 -5.15
N GLU A 108 -13.54 2.27 -5.29
CA GLU A 108 -13.93 3.26 -6.30
C GLU A 108 -13.05 4.52 -6.21
N LYS A 109 -12.80 5.00 -4.98
CA LYS A 109 -11.98 6.18 -4.72
C LYS A 109 -10.48 5.96 -4.91
N GLN A 110 -9.98 4.76 -4.60
CA GLN A 110 -8.62 4.35 -4.95
C GLN A 110 -8.42 4.34 -6.47
N LEU A 111 -9.39 3.83 -7.25
CA LEU A 111 -9.34 3.88 -8.72
C LEU A 111 -9.42 5.33 -9.27
N GLN A 112 -9.80 6.31 -8.47
CA GLN A 112 -9.77 7.73 -8.82
C GLN A 112 -8.52 8.46 -8.27
N ASN A 113 -7.65 7.76 -7.53
CA ASN A 113 -6.53 8.36 -6.78
C ASN A 113 -6.97 9.45 -5.78
N ASP A 114 -8.20 9.38 -5.27
CA ASP A 114 -8.80 10.33 -4.32
C ASP A 114 -8.53 9.87 -2.87
N TYR A 115 -7.25 9.82 -2.51
CA TYR A 115 -6.79 9.32 -1.21
C TYR A 115 -7.32 10.08 0.02
N PRO A 116 -7.60 11.40 -0.04
CA PRO A 116 -8.28 12.08 1.06
C PRO A 116 -9.67 11.48 1.36
N GLU A 117 -10.48 11.18 0.33
CA GLU A 117 -11.78 10.55 0.51
C GLU A 117 -11.64 9.08 0.94
N VAL A 118 -10.66 8.35 0.40
CA VAL A 118 -10.33 6.98 0.86
C VAL A 118 -10.08 6.98 2.36
N LEU A 119 -9.30 7.92 2.90
CA LEU A 119 -9.04 8.02 4.33
C LEU A 119 -10.32 8.26 5.14
N GLN A 120 -11.25 9.09 4.64
CA GLN A 120 -12.54 9.30 5.30
C GLN A 120 -13.39 8.03 5.32
N LEU A 121 -13.41 7.27 4.22
CA LEU A 121 -14.14 6.00 4.11
C LEU A 121 -13.55 4.93 5.02
N LEU A 122 -12.22 4.81 5.09
CA LEU A 122 -11.53 3.90 6.00
C LEU A 122 -11.79 4.26 7.47
N ASN A 123 -11.81 5.55 7.82
CA ASN A 123 -12.21 5.99 9.17
C ASN A 123 -13.65 5.59 9.51
N LYS A 124 -14.59 5.67 8.56
CA LYS A 124 -15.98 5.20 8.77
C LYS A 124 -16.02 3.69 8.93
N HIS A 125 -15.27 2.96 8.11
CA HIS A 125 -15.18 1.50 8.16
C HIS A 125 -14.59 1.01 9.48
N GLU A 126 -13.49 1.60 9.94
CA GLU A 126 -12.87 1.30 11.23
C GLU A 126 -13.85 1.48 12.39
N ARG A 127 -14.60 2.60 12.43
CA ARG A 127 -15.63 2.83 13.45
C ARG A 127 -16.73 1.77 13.40
N LEU A 128 -17.18 1.38 12.21
CA LEU A 128 -18.18 0.32 12.05
C LEU A 128 -17.66 -1.01 12.63
N LEU A 129 -16.42 -1.40 12.32
CA LEU A 129 -15.81 -2.63 12.82
C LEU A 129 -15.60 -2.60 14.33
N MET A 130 -15.24 -1.45 14.91
CA MET A 130 -15.10 -1.28 16.37
C MET A 130 -16.45 -1.36 17.10
N LEU A 131 -17.51 -0.75 16.54
CA LEU A 131 -18.86 -0.80 17.11
C LEU A 131 -19.46 -2.22 17.04
N HIS A 132 -19.10 -2.99 16.03
CA HIS A 132 -19.56 -4.36 15.80
C HIS A 132 -18.41 -5.37 15.90
N SER A 133 -17.61 -5.28 16.97
CA SER A 133 -16.44 -6.15 17.19
C SER A 133 -16.78 -7.64 17.27
N SER A 134 -18.02 -8.00 17.62
CA SER A 134 -18.53 -9.37 17.58
C SER A 134 -18.70 -9.92 16.15
N TYR A 135 -18.92 -9.04 15.17
CA TYR A 135 -19.09 -9.38 13.76
C TYR A 135 -17.75 -9.45 13.01
N CYS A 136 -16.77 -8.66 13.43
CA CYS A 136 -15.50 -8.51 12.72
C CYS A 136 -14.44 -9.49 13.22
N ALA A 137 -13.85 -10.26 12.32
CA ALA A 137 -12.65 -11.05 12.65
C ALA A 137 -11.45 -10.12 12.86
N PRO A 138 -10.57 -10.35 13.87
CA PRO A 138 -9.40 -9.51 14.11
C PRO A 138 -8.51 -9.30 12.87
N ALA A 139 -8.41 -10.30 12.00
CA ALA A 139 -7.67 -10.20 10.74
C ALA A 139 -8.23 -9.13 9.79
N GLN A 140 -9.55 -8.98 9.69
CA GLN A 140 -10.18 -7.97 8.83
C GLN A 140 -9.89 -6.55 9.33
N LEU A 141 -9.85 -6.36 10.65
CA LEU A 141 -9.45 -5.09 11.25
C LEU A 141 -7.99 -4.78 10.92
N MET A 142 -7.08 -5.75 11.08
CA MET A 142 -5.67 -5.58 10.74
C MET A 142 -5.44 -5.25 9.26
N GLU A 143 -6.12 -5.94 8.35
CA GLU A 143 -6.06 -5.65 6.91
C GLU A 143 -6.46 -4.20 6.60
N MET A 144 -7.56 -3.73 7.20
CA MET A 144 -8.03 -2.35 7.04
C MET A 144 -7.03 -1.33 7.64
N GLN A 145 -6.44 -1.62 8.80
CA GLN A 145 -5.45 -0.75 9.44
C GLN A 145 -4.17 -0.63 8.59
N VAL A 146 -3.72 -1.72 7.97
CA VAL A 146 -2.61 -1.72 7.00
C VAL A 146 -2.95 -0.88 5.77
N GLU A 147 -4.16 -1.03 5.22
CA GLU A 147 -4.63 -0.23 4.10
C GLU A 147 -4.65 1.27 4.44
N LYS A 148 -5.13 1.62 5.63
CA LYS A 148 -5.14 3.01 6.12
C LYS A 148 -3.72 3.57 6.33
N MET A 149 -2.80 2.75 6.83
CA MET A 149 -1.38 3.13 6.91
C MET A 149 -0.77 3.40 5.54
N ASN A 150 -1.10 2.60 4.53
CA ASN A 150 -0.69 2.86 3.16
C ASN A 150 -1.24 4.19 2.63
N VAL A 151 -2.50 4.53 2.93
CA VAL A 151 -3.09 5.82 2.56
C VAL A 151 -2.35 7.00 3.21
N PHE A 152 -1.92 6.87 4.47
CA PHE A 152 -1.07 7.90 5.09
C PHE A 152 0.24 8.10 4.34
N VAL A 153 0.89 7.03 3.86
CA VAL A 153 2.12 7.13 3.03
C VAL A 153 1.84 7.92 1.75
N GLN A 154 0.75 7.58 1.04
CA GLN A 154 0.40 8.23 -0.22
C GLN A 154 0.07 9.71 -0.08
N LEU A 155 -0.56 10.08 1.05
CA LEU A 155 -0.84 11.47 1.40
C LEU A 155 0.37 12.19 2.01
N ARG A 156 1.43 11.47 2.40
CA ARG A 156 2.58 11.99 3.16
C ARG A 156 2.17 12.66 4.48
N HIS A 157 1.03 12.26 5.06
CA HIS A 157 0.49 12.77 6.32
C HIS A 157 1.20 12.10 7.51
N PHE A 158 2.43 12.54 7.77
CA PHE A 158 3.30 11.92 8.77
C PHE A 158 2.75 12.01 10.21
N PRO A 159 2.32 13.18 10.74
CA PRO A 159 1.92 13.28 12.14
C PRO A 159 0.76 12.32 12.49
N GLU A 160 -0.28 12.30 11.65
CA GLU A 160 -1.46 11.46 11.85
C GLU A 160 -1.13 9.97 11.66
N GLY A 161 -0.32 9.63 10.64
CA GLY A 161 0.06 8.25 10.40
C GLY A 161 0.99 7.69 11.48
N GLN A 162 1.92 8.49 12.02
CA GLN A 162 2.78 8.09 13.12
C GLN A 162 1.97 7.87 14.40
N GLN A 163 1.08 8.80 14.74
CA GLN A 163 0.19 8.66 15.89
C GLN A 163 -0.70 7.42 15.75
N TYR A 164 -1.25 7.20 14.55
CA TYR A 164 -2.09 6.03 14.28
C TYR A 164 -1.30 4.73 14.46
N ALA A 165 -0.10 4.61 13.87
CA ALA A 165 0.75 3.42 14.01
C ALA A 165 1.07 3.07 15.48
N GLN A 166 1.27 4.07 16.33
CA GLN A 166 1.54 3.87 17.77
C GLN A 166 0.34 3.32 18.54
N GLN A 167 -0.88 3.51 18.03
CA GLN A 167 -2.12 3.05 18.66
C GLN A 167 -2.51 1.61 18.26
N LEU A 168 -1.80 1.00 17.32
CA LEU A 168 -2.13 -0.32 16.77
C LEU A 168 -1.59 -1.47 17.64
N GLU A 169 -2.17 -1.68 18.81
CA GLU A 169 -1.77 -2.71 19.79
C GLU A 169 -1.96 -4.16 19.30
N ASN A 170 -2.82 -4.38 18.31
CA ASN A 170 -3.12 -5.70 17.76
C ASN A 170 -2.00 -6.27 16.86
N PHE A 171 -0.96 -5.48 16.56
CA PHE A 171 0.22 -5.92 15.84
C PHE A 171 1.30 -6.38 16.82
N ALA A 172 1.21 -7.63 17.26
CA ALA A 172 2.18 -8.20 18.18
C ALA A 172 3.62 -8.10 17.63
N GLU A 173 4.53 -7.55 18.42
CA GLU A 173 5.92 -7.30 17.99
C GLU A 173 6.61 -8.56 17.47
N GLY A 174 7.40 -8.41 16.41
CA GLY A 174 8.15 -9.51 15.81
C GLY A 174 7.31 -10.51 15.00
N THR A 175 6.01 -10.28 14.83
CA THR A 175 5.16 -11.02 13.88
C THR A 175 5.24 -10.45 12.47
N LEU A 176 4.85 -11.22 11.44
CA LEU A 176 4.85 -10.76 10.05
C LEU A 176 3.98 -9.51 9.83
N PRO A 177 2.74 -9.41 10.36
CA PRO A 177 1.95 -8.18 10.26
C PRO A 177 2.67 -6.98 10.89
N TRP A 178 3.34 -7.17 12.03
CA TRP A 178 4.10 -6.10 12.67
C TRP A 178 5.24 -5.61 11.79
N PHE A 179 6.02 -6.50 11.18
CA PHE A 179 7.07 -6.10 10.23
C PHE A 179 6.50 -5.33 9.03
N GLN A 180 5.34 -5.73 8.51
CA GLN A 180 4.66 -5.01 7.43
C GLN A 180 4.23 -3.60 7.86
N LEU A 181 3.72 -3.43 9.08
CA LEU A 181 3.41 -2.11 9.65
C LEU A 181 4.68 -1.24 9.78
N GLN A 182 5.82 -1.83 10.17
CA GLN A 182 7.08 -1.09 10.27
C GLN A 182 7.60 -0.65 8.90
N VAL A 183 7.44 -1.46 7.85
CA VAL A 183 7.75 -1.06 6.46
C VAL A 183 6.97 0.20 6.08
N LEU A 184 5.65 0.22 6.33
CA LEU A 184 4.80 1.38 6.04
C LEU A 184 5.21 2.61 6.86
N SER A 185 5.60 2.40 8.12
CA SER A 185 6.06 3.48 9.00
C SER A 185 7.37 4.11 8.52
N VAL A 186 8.33 3.28 8.05
CA VAL A 186 9.57 3.76 7.44
C VAL A 186 9.28 4.53 6.15
N LEU A 187 8.43 3.99 5.28
CA LEU A 187 8.07 4.66 4.02
C LEU A 187 7.37 6.00 4.25
N LEU A 188 6.41 6.06 5.18
CA LEU A 188 5.75 7.31 5.56
C LEU A 188 6.78 8.35 6.01
N ALA A 189 7.70 7.95 6.89
CA ALA A 189 8.74 8.84 7.40
C ALA A 189 9.69 9.33 6.27
N LEU A 190 10.15 8.43 5.40
CA LEU A 190 11.01 8.77 4.27
C LEU A 190 10.31 9.70 3.25
N HIS A 191 9.07 9.40 2.89
CA HIS A 191 8.28 10.19 1.93
C HIS A 191 7.93 11.58 2.45
N SER A 192 7.79 11.74 3.76
CA SER A 192 7.54 13.02 4.43
C SER A 192 8.81 13.75 4.89
N GLY A 193 10.02 13.25 4.54
CA GLY A 193 11.30 13.88 4.89
C GLY A 193 11.71 13.75 6.36
N GLN A 194 11.04 12.89 7.13
CA GLN A 194 11.29 12.64 8.55
C GLN A 194 12.34 11.53 8.72
N TYR A 195 13.55 11.78 8.25
CA TYR A 195 14.60 10.75 8.15
C TYR A 195 15.06 10.18 9.49
N GLU A 196 15.03 10.98 10.56
CA GLU A 196 15.34 10.49 11.90
C GLU A 196 14.30 9.48 12.39
N ALA A 197 13.01 9.77 12.21
CA ALA A 197 11.94 8.83 12.55
C ALA A 197 12.05 7.53 11.73
N ALA A 198 12.38 7.63 10.44
CA ALA A 198 12.64 6.46 9.60
C ALA A 198 13.80 5.60 10.17
N ALA A 199 14.90 6.25 10.57
CA ALA A 199 16.06 5.57 11.13
C ALA A 199 15.78 4.95 12.52
N GLN A 200 14.92 5.58 13.33
CA GLN A 200 14.49 5.03 14.62
C GLN A 200 13.69 3.74 14.42
N VAL A 201 12.69 3.74 13.52
CA VAL A 201 11.90 2.53 13.20
C VAL A 201 12.80 1.44 12.63
N PHE A 202 13.71 1.79 11.72
CA PHE A 202 14.69 0.87 11.15
C PHE A 202 15.54 0.17 12.23
N LYS A 203 16.03 0.93 13.21
CA LYS A 203 16.79 0.39 14.34
C LYS A 203 15.96 -0.60 15.16
N VAL A 204 14.73 -0.22 15.54
CA VAL A 204 13.82 -1.06 16.33
C VAL A 204 13.59 -2.41 15.64
N VAL A 205 13.34 -2.38 14.34
CA VAL A 205 13.13 -3.61 13.54
C VAL A 205 14.33 -4.53 13.56
N LEU A 206 15.54 -3.99 13.41
CA LEU A 206 16.76 -4.79 13.40
C LEU A 206 17.12 -5.33 14.77
N GLU A 207 16.77 -4.61 15.83
CA GLU A 207 16.97 -5.03 17.21
C GLU A 207 15.99 -6.13 17.64
N GLN A 208 14.86 -6.29 16.94
CA GLN A 208 13.91 -7.37 17.22
C GLN A 208 14.53 -8.78 17.15
N ALA A 209 14.12 -9.64 18.09
CA ALA A 209 14.68 -10.98 18.24
C ALA A 209 14.33 -11.90 17.07
N THR A 210 13.11 -11.78 16.53
CA THR A 210 12.61 -12.61 15.42
C THR A 210 13.09 -12.14 14.05
N PHE A 211 13.76 -10.98 13.93
CA PHE A 211 14.29 -10.47 12.66
C PHE A 211 15.18 -11.50 11.94
N ARG A 212 15.97 -12.28 12.70
CA ARG A 212 16.84 -13.33 12.15
C ARG A 212 16.06 -14.43 11.40
N ASN A 213 14.78 -14.63 11.74
CA ASN A 213 13.91 -15.63 11.16
C ASN A 213 13.27 -15.16 9.84
N LEU A 214 13.38 -13.87 9.50
CA LEU A 214 12.91 -13.37 8.22
C LEU A 214 13.65 -14.05 7.07
N ASP A 215 12.96 -14.22 5.95
CA ASP A 215 13.56 -14.77 4.74
C ASP A 215 14.58 -13.78 4.14
N ASN A 216 15.32 -14.24 3.13
CA ASN A 216 16.33 -13.40 2.49
C ASN A 216 15.72 -12.23 1.71
N LEU A 217 14.49 -12.38 1.19
CA LEU A 217 13.83 -11.31 0.45
C LEU A 217 13.47 -10.15 1.38
N ASP A 218 12.95 -10.45 2.56
CA ASP A 218 12.63 -9.48 3.60
C ASP A 218 13.88 -8.83 4.16
N LYS A 219 14.95 -9.61 4.42
CA LYS A 219 16.24 -9.04 4.82
C LYS A 219 16.81 -8.09 3.74
N ASN A 220 16.66 -8.44 2.47
CA ASN A 220 17.09 -7.58 1.36
C ASN A 220 16.32 -6.26 1.31
N LYS A 221 15.01 -6.25 1.59
CA LYS A 221 14.22 -5.01 1.71
C LYS A 221 14.80 -4.08 2.78
N TRP A 222 15.15 -4.61 3.95
CA TRP A 222 15.77 -3.84 5.02
C TRP A 222 17.20 -3.40 4.68
N LEU A 223 17.97 -4.21 3.96
CA LEU A 223 19.28 -3.82 3.42
C LEU A 223 19.16 -2.61 2.48
N THR A 224 18.13 -2.58 1.63
CA THR A 224 17.87 -1.45 0.74
C THR A 224 17.50 -0.20 1.54
N PHE A 225 16.64 -0.30 2.56
CA PHE A 225 16.39 0.83 3.47
C PHE A 225 17.68 1.36 4.11
N GLN A 226 18.57 0.45 4.56
CA GLN A 226 19.86 0.83 5.13
C GLN A 226 20.71 1.62 4.13
N ALA A 227 20.75 1.22 2.86
CA ALA A 227 21.49 1.93 1.81
C ALA A 227 20.98 3.36 1.60
N TYR A 228 19.66 3.55 1.59
CA TYR A 228 19.02 4.86 1.49
C TYR A 228 19.30 5.73 2.72
N LEU A 229 19.10 5.21 3.93
CA LEU A 229 19.40 5.95 5.16
C LEU A 229 20.89 6.31 5.26
N HIS A 230 21.76 5.42 4.81
CA HIS A 230 23.19 5.67 4.79
C HIS A 230 23.58 6.75 3.76
N TYR A 231 22.86 6.83 2.63
CA TYR A 231 23.02 7.92 1.66
C TYR A 231 22.61 9.24 2.29
N LEU A 232 21.43 9.30 2.92
CA LEU A 232 20.94 10.49 3.62
C LEU A 232 21.91 10.96 4.72
N TYR A 233 22.49 10.02 5.47
CA TYR A 233 23.50 10.32 6.47
C TYR A 233 24.74 11.00 5.85
N ARG A 234 25.30 10.43 4.77
CA ARG A 234 26.57 10.88 4.20
C ARG A 234 26.42 12.12 3.31
N ASN A 235 25.44 12.12 2.42
CA ASN A 235 25.31 13.07 1.32
C ASN A 235 24.41 14.25 1.70
N ASP A 236 23.29 14.00 2.40
CA ASP A 236 22.40 15.06 2.89
C ASP A 236 22.83 15.62 4.25
N LYS A 237 23.99 15.19 4.77
CA LYS A 237 24.58 15.65 6.04
C LYS A 237 23.67 15.42 7.26
N ARG A 238 22.79 14.42 7.23
CA ARG A 238 21.93 13.99 8.34
C ARG A 238 22.73 13.21 9.39
N ARG A 239 23.66 13.87 10.07
CA ARG A 239 24.61 13.22 11.00
C ARG A 239 23.93 12.55 12.18
N GLU A 240 22.76 13.05 12.58
CA GLU A 240 21.91 12.58 13.66
C GLU A 240 21.46 11.12 13.49
N ILE A 241 21.30 10.63 12.25
CA ILE A 241 20.80 9.26 12.01
C ILE A 241 21.90 8.20 12.03
N ARG A 242 23.18 8.60 11.96
CA ARG A 242 24.34 7.69 11.98
C ARG A 242 24.28 6.61 13.08
N PRO A 243 24.08 6.95 14.37
CA PRO A 243 24.05 5.94 15.44
C PRO A 243 22.90 4.94 15.32
N LEU A 244 21.85 5.27 14.56
CA LEU A 244 20.67 4.42 14.38
C LEU A 244 20.85 3.39 13.26
N ILE A 245 21.81 3.61 12.36
CA ILE A 245 22.01 2.79 11.15
C ILE A 245 23.35 2.05 11.12
N GLN A 246 24.19 2.24 12.13
CA GLN A 246 25.48 1.56 12.30
C GLN A 246 25.36 0.38 13.27
N ASN A 247 26.29 -0.58 13.16
CA ASN A 247 26.37 -1.77 14.02
C ASN A 247 25.05 -2.58 14.06
N THR A 248 24.34 -2.61 12.95
CA THR A 248 23.08 -3.34 12.83
C THR A 248 23.33 -4.84 12.75
N LYS A 249 22.28 -5.65 12.99
CA LYS A 249 22.34 -7.11 12.79
C LYS A 249 22.48 -7.50 11.30
N LEU A 250 22.35 -6.54 10.39
CA LEU A 250 22.64 -6.73 8.97
C LEU A 250 24.14 -6.54 8.74
N ASN A 251 24.76 -7.50 8.05
CA ASN A 251 26.13 -7.34 7.58
C ASN A 251 26.12 -6.41 6.34
N PHE A 252 25.99 -5.11 6.57
CA PHE A 252 25.93 -4.12 5.50
C PHE A 252 27.30 -3.54 5.21
N LYS A 253 27.79 -3.79 3.99
CA LYS A 253 28.97 -3.13 3.44
C LYS A 253 28.55 -2.36 2.20
N LEU A 254 28.69 -1.03 2.26
CA LEU A 254 28.23 -0.16 1.19
C LEU A 254 28.88 -0.50 -0.17
N SER A 255 30.17 -0.81 -0.20
CA SER A 255 30.85 -1.16 -1.45
C SER A 255 30.24 -2.41 -2.08
N GLU A 256 30.06 -3.47 -1.30
CA GLU A 256 29.44 -4.72 -1.76
C GLU A 256 28.00 -4.47 -2.24
N PHE A 257 27.21 -3.67 -1.51
CA PHE A 257 25.85 -3.32 -1.93
C PHE A 257 25.81 -2.51 -3.24
N VAL A 258 26.74 -1.58 -3.42
CA VAL A 258 26.78 -0.73 -4.62
C VAL A 258 27.17 -1.55 -5.85
N ASP A 259 28.10 -2.50 -5.68
CA ASP A 259 28.63 -3.30 -6.78
C ASP A 259 27.77 -4.55 -7.09
N ASP A 260 26.96 -5.03 -6.15
CA ASP A 260 26.04 -6.16 -6.33
C ASP A 260 24.75 -5.74 -7.06
N ARG A 261 24.79 -5.81 -8.40
CA ARG A 261 23.63 -5.47 -9.24
C ARG A 261 22.59 -6.60 -9.24
N PRO A 262 21.32 -6.30 -8.91
CA PRO A 262 20.28 -7.31 -8.96
C PRO A 262 20.01 -7.74 -10.41
N PRO A 263 19.82 -9.04 -10.68
CA PRO A 263 19.42 -9.51 -12.00
C PRO A 263 17.99 -9.05 -12.32
N PHE A 264 17.67 -8.93 -13.61
CA PHE A 264 16.31 -8.63 -14.05
C PHE A 264 15.33 -9.68 -13.52
N ASP A 265 14.35 -9.22 -12.77
CA ASP A 265 13.28 -10.02 -12.18
C ASP A 265 11.99 -9.19 -12.18
N LYS A 266 10.94 -9.71 -12.83
CA LYS A 266 9.63 -9.07 -12.92
C LYS A 266 8.87 -9.12 -11.60
N GLU A 267 9.03 -10.18 -10.81
CA GLU A 267 8.34 -10.36 -9.53
C GLU A 267 8.94 -9.43 -8.47
N ARG A 268 10.24 -9.14 -8.57
CA ARG A 268 10.97 -8.22 -7.68
C ARG A 268 11.16 -6.83 -8.27
N ARG A 269 10.36 -6.47 -9.30
CA ARG A 269 10.48 -5.20 -10.04
C ARG A 269 10.63 -3.98 -9.13
N GLY A 270 9.74 -3.81 -8.15
CA GLY A 270 9.77 -2.64 -7.26
C GLY A 270 11.08 -2.53 -6.49
N LEU A 271 11.50 -3.63 -5.86
CA LEU A 271 12.73 -3.68 -5.07
C LEU A 271 13.99 -3.51 -5.95
N ASN A 272 14.03 -4.15 -7.11
CA ASN A 272 15.18 -4.04 -8.01
C ASN A 272 15.35 -2.61 -8.55
N ILE A 273 14.25 -1.93 -8.91
CA ILE A 273 14.29 -0.53 -9.35
C ILE A 273 14.80 0.37 -8.23
N SER A 274 14.36 0.19 -6.98
CA SER A 274 14.85 1.02 -5.87
C SER A 274 16.32 0.74 -5.54
N ILE A 275 16.78 -0.51 -5.60
CA ILE A 275 18.21 -0.86 -5.49
C ILE A 275 19.03 -0.16 -6.57
N LEU A 276 18.63 -0.29 -7.84
CA LEU A 276 19.35 0.33 -8.96
C LEU A 276 19.32 1.86 -8.89
N ALA A 277 18.23 2.46 -8.41
CA ALA A 277 18.14 3.91 -8.22
C ALA A 277 19.13 4.43 -7.17
N ILE A 278 19.25 3.76 -6.03
CA ILE A 278 20.24 4.16 -4.99
C ILE A 278 21.68 3.85 -5.42
N GLN A 279 21.91 2.76 -6.17
CA GLN A 279 23.22 2.47 -6.77
C GLN A 279 23.64 3.58 -7.75
N ALA A 280 22.74 3.99 -8.65
CA ALA A 280 22.98 5.09 -9.58
C ALA A 280 23.33 6.40 -8.86
N LEU A 281 22.63 6.72 -7.76
CA LEU A 281 23.00 7.84 -6.89
C LEU A 281 24.44 7.71 -6.36
N TYR A 282 24.81 6.57 -5.78
CA TYR A 282 26.16 6.36 -5.24
C TYR A 282 27.25 6.45 -6.31
N TYR A 283 27.02 5.95 -7.52
CA TYR A 283 27.97 6.10 -8.62
C TYR A 283 28.10 7.56 -9.06
N LEU A 284 26.98 8.28 -9.16
CA LEU A 284 27.00 9.70 -9.51
C LEU A 284 27.73 10.54 -8.46
N GLU A 285 27.59 10.22 -7.17
CA GLU A 285 28.33 10.86 -6.08
C GLU A 285 29.84 10.70 -6.19
N ARG A 286 30.29 9.59 -6.79
CA ARG A 286 31.70 9.29 -7.06
C ARG A 286 32.18 9.85 -8.41
N HIS A 287 31.31 10.54 -9.15
CA HIS A 287 31.53 10.95 -10.54
C HIS A 287 31.81 9.78 -11.49
N ASP A 288 31.36 8.57 -11.14
CA ASP A 288 31.52 7.37 -11.94
C ASP A 288 30.36 7.25 -12.94
N THR A 289 30.52 7.90 -14.09
CA THR A 289 29.50 7.91 -15.16
C THR A 289 29.31 6.55 -15.81
N LEU A 290 30.33 5.68 -15.77
CA LEU A 290 30.24 4.30 -16.27
C LEU A 290 29.32 3.49 -15.37
N GLY A 291 29.53 3.55 -14.05
CA GLY A 291 28.65 2.91 -13.06
C GLY A 291 27.20 3.38 -13.16
N VAL A 292 26.97 4.69 -13.37
CA VAL A 292 25.61 5.20 -13.62
C VAL A 292 25.02 4.63 -14.90
N GLY A 293 25.78 4.60 -16.00
CA GLY A 293 25.35 4.01 -17.27
C GLY A 293 24.99 2.52 -17.13
N ASP A 294 25.75 1.79 -16.34
CA ASP A 294 25.54 0.39 -16.01
C ASP A 294 24.24 0.15 -15.23
N CYS A 295 23.90 1.02 -14.27
CA CYS A 295 22.59 1.00 -13.61
C CYS A 295 21.45 1.30 -14.58
N ILE A 296 21.63 2.27 -15.49
CA ILE A 296 20.62 2.62 -16.50
C ILE A 296 20.34 1.41 -17.40
N GLN A 297 21.37 0.72 -17.90
CA GLN A 297 21.20 -0.47 -18.73
C GLN A 297 20.42 -1.59 -18.00
N ALA A 298 20.67 -1.78 -16.70
CA ALA A 298 19.93 -2.74 -15.88
C ALA A 298 18.47 -2.32 -15.61
N LEU A 299 18.18 -1.01 -15.64
CA LEU A 299 16.84 -0.46 -15.46
C LEU A 299 15.99 -0.53 -16.74
N LEU A 300 16.59 -0.38 -17.93
CA LEU A 300 15.86 -0.32 -19.22
C LEU A 300 14.88 -1.49 -19.46
N PRO A 301 15.18 -2.76 -19.10
CA PRO A 301 14.23 -3.87 -19.26
C PRO A 301 12.92 -3.71 -18.48
N TYR A 302 12.86 -2.83 -17.47
CA TYR A 302 11.63 -2.52 -16.76
C TYR A 302 10.73 -1.54 -17.53
N CYS A 303 11.26 -0.77 -18.47
CA CYS A 303 10.49 0.17 -19.26
C CYS A 303 9.71 -0.51 -20.38
N ARG A 304 8.46 -0.10 -20.57
CA ARG A 304 7.68 -0.45 -21.76
C ARG A 304 8.04 0.46 -22.92
N ARG A 305 7.92 -0.09 -24.13
CA ARG A 305 8.05 0.69 -25.39
C ARG A 305 7.06 1.85 -25.46
N TYR A 306 5.85 1.65 -24.93
CA TYR A 306 4.79 2.65 -24.85
C TYR A 306 4.32 2.73 -23.40
N PRO A 307 4.79 3.75 -22.64
CA PRO A 307 4.37 3.96 -21.26
C PRO A 307 2.86 4.10 -21.15
N LYS A 308 2.27 3.47 -20.13
CA LYS A 308 0.86 3.62 -19.78
C LYS A 308 0.79 4.29 -18.42
N LYS A 309 -0.17 5.19 -18.23
CA LYS A 309 -0.42 5.87 -16.94
C LYS A 309 -1.06 4.90 -15.94
N ASP A 310 -0.26 3.95 -15.46
CA ASP A 310 -0.57 2.99 -14.42
C ASP A 310 0.49 3.05 -13.30
N GLU A 311 0.47 2.10 -12.37
CA GLU A 311 1.30 2.12 -11.16
C GLU A 311 2.81 2.09 -11.40
N TYR A 312 3.25 1.78 -12.63
CA TYR A 312 4.67 1.79 -13.00
C TYR A 312 5.07 3.03 -13.80
N TYR A 313 4.12 3.88 -14.20
CA TYR A 313 4.40 5.05 -15.04
C TYR A 313 5.49 5.94 -14.45
N ARG A 314 5.41 6.22 -13.15
CA ARG A 314 6.41 7.04 -12.42
C ARG A 314 7.82 6.45 -12.52
N SER A 315 7.95 5.13 -12.37
CA SER A 315 9.24 4.45 -12.54
C SER A 315 9.78 4.53 -13.97
N GLU A 316 8.89 4.46 -14.98
CA GLU A 316 9.29 4.62 -16.38
C GLU A 316 9.73 6.05 -16.67
N CYS A 317 9.03 7.06 -16.12
CA CYS A 317 9.46 8.45 -16.16
C CYS A 317 10.85 8.60 -15.54
N PHE A 318 11.05 8.11 -14.32
CA PHE A 318 12.34 8.20 -13.63
C PHE A 318 13.48 7.55 -14.44
N ILE A 319 13.28 6.36 -14.99
CA ILE A 319 14.30 5.69 -15.82
C ILE A 319 14.60 6.50 -17.10
N ASN A 320 13.57 7.09 -17.73
CA ASN A 320 13.76 7.96 -18.88
C ASN A 320 14.55 9.24 -18.53
N LEU A 321 14.37 9.80 -17.33
CA LEU A 321 15.18 10.92 -16.84
C LEU A 321 16.66 10.53 -16.78
N LEU A 322 16.98 9.36 -16.22
CA LEU A 322 18.35 8.86 -16.16
C LEU A 322 18.95 8.64 -17.56
N GLN A 323 18.17 8.07 -18.48
CA GLN A 323 18.60 7.86 -19.85
C GLN A 323 18.94 9.18 -20.55
N LEU A 324 18.10 10.21 -20.41
CA LEU A 324 18.37 11.54 -20.96
C LEU A 324 19.59 12.19 -20.33
N MET A 325 19.78 12.05 -19.02
CA MET A 325 21.00 12.50 -18.33
C MET A 325 22.26 11.89 -18.95
N GLN A 326 22.24 10.59 -19.24
CA GLN A 326 23.35 9.90 -19.91
C GLN A 326 23.56 10.41 -21.35
N GLN A 327 22.48 10.58 -22.12
CA GLN A 327 22.53 11.09 -23.50
C GLN A 327 23.09 12.50 -23.60
N GLU A 328 22.76 13.36 -22.63
CA GLU A 328 23.29 14.71 -22.52
C GLU A 328 24.69 14.77 -21.89
N ASN A 329 25.37 13.62 -21.79
CA ASN A 329 26.72 13.47 -21.25
C ASN A 329 26.86 14.07 -19.84
N PHE A 330 25.83 13.90 -19.01
CA PHE A 330 25.79 14.40 -17.63
C PHE A 330 25.97 15.93 -17.55
N ARG A 331 25.60 16.67 -18.61
CA ARG A 331 25.66 18.14 -18.64
C ARG A 331 24.43 18.76 -17.97
N PHE A 332 24.60 19.49 -16.88
CA PHE A 332 23.52 20.01 -16.03
C PHE A 332 22.46 20.78 -16.83
N TYR A 333 22.88 21.82 -17.57
CA TYR A 333 21.95 22.68 -18.30
C TYR A 333 21.23 21.94 -19.44
N HIS A 334 21.93 21.03 -20.12
CA HIS A 334 21.36 20.25 -21.21
C HIS A 334 20.38 19.20 -20.66
N THR A 335 20.80 18.45 -19.65
CA THR A 335 19.98 17.47 -18.93
C THR A 335 18.70 18.13 -18.43
N ARG A 336 18.82 19.24 -17.67
CA ARG A 336 17.68 19.98 -17.12
C ARG A 336 16.65 20.34 -18.20
N LYS A 337 17.12 20.87 -19.33
CA LYS A 337 16.27 21.27 -20.45
C LYS A 337 15.61 20.07 -21.14
N ALA A 338 16.36 18.99 -21.35
CA ALA A 338 15.85 17.77 -21.99
C ALA A 338 14.80 17.06 -21.12
N THR A 339 14.94 17.13 -19.79
CA THR A 339 14.11 16.38 -18.84
C THR A 339 12.88 17.13 -18.33
N GLU A 340 12.79 18.44 -18.54
CA GLU A 340 11.76 19.31 -17.93
C GLU A 340 10.33 18.76 -18.04
N LYS A 341 9.93 18.32 -19.24
CA LYS A 341 8.59 17.76 -19.48
C LYS A 341 8.35 16.45 -18.72
N ILE A 342 9.34 15.56 -18.67
CA ILE A 342 9.20 14.26 -18.02
C ILE A 342 9.15 14.43 -16.50
N VAL A 343 9.91 15.38 -15.95
CA VAL A 343 9.84 15.75 -14.52
C VAL A 343 8.42 16.20 -14.18
N GLN A 344 7.86 17.13 -14.95
CA GLN A 344 6.48 17.60 -14.75
C GLN A 344 5.46 16.47 -14.87
N GLU A 345 5.62 15.56 -15.82
CA GLU A 345 4.71 14.40 -15.95
C GLU A 345 4.80 13.44 -14.77
N MET A 346 6.00 13.19 -14.25
CA MET A 346 6.24 12.35 -13.07
C MET A 346 5.59 12.98 -11.84
N GLU A 347 5.86 14.26 -11.57
CA GLU A 347 5.31 15.01 -10.43
C GLU A 347 3.78 15.10 -10.45
N ASN A 348 3.19 15.28 -11.64
CA ASN A 348 1.73 15.32 -11.81
C ASN A 348 1.08 13.93 -11.77
N THR A 349 1.85 12.85 -11.76
CA THR A 349 1.32 11.49 -11.62
C THR A 349 1.29 11.12 -10.13
N PRO A 350 0.09 10.87 -9.55
CA PRO A 350 -0.01 10.45 -8.17
C PRO A 350 0.81 9.20 -7.89
N LEU A 351 1.39 9.14 -6.71
CA LEU A 351 2.01 7.92 -6.21
C LEU A 351 0.91 6.86 -6.02
N GLU A 352 1.06 5.70 -6.65
CA GLU A 352 0.14 4.57 -6.49
C GLU A 352 0.86 3.43 -5.75
N LEU A 353 0.84 3.45 -4.41
CA LEU A 353 1.39 2.37 -3.61
C LEU A 353 0.36 1.27 -3.40
N GLN A 354 0.64 0.10 -3.95
CA GLN A 354 -0.04 -1.16 -3.70
C GLN A 354 0.95 -2.10 -3.03
N THR A 355 0.45 -3.18 -2.41
CA THR A 355 1.29 -4.18 -1.74
C THR A 355 2.43 -4.70 -2.63
N GLN A 356 2.19 -4.80 -3.94
CA GLN A 356 3.11 -5.38 -4.93
C GLN A 356 4.27 -4.43 -5.31
N ASN A 357 4.08 -3.12 -5.19
CA ASN A 357 5.06 -2.09 -5.58
C ASN A 357 5.44 -1.18 -4.41
N LEU A 358 5.19 -1.61 -3.17
CA LEU A 358 5.44 -0.84 -1.96
C LEU A 358 6.91 -0.37 -1.84
N PHE A 359 7.84 -1.15 -2.38
CA PHE A 359 9.29 -0.88 -2.39
C PHE A 359 9.80 -0.20 -3.66
N LEU A 360 8.91 0.19 -4.57
CA LEU A 360 9.28 0.84 -5.82
C LEU A 360 9.96 2.20 -5.58
N GLU A 361 9.40 2.97 -4.65
CA GLU A 361 9.88 4.30 -4.25
C GLU A 361 10.18 4.27 -2.75
N ILE A 362 11.39 3.87 -2.35
CA ILE A 362 11.82 3.98 -0.94
C ILE A 362 11.99 5.46 -0.55
N LEU A 363 12.63 6.22 -1.44
CA LEU A 363 12.48 7.68 -1.51
C LEU A 363 11.65 8.01 -2.76
N PRO A 364 10.81 9.06 -2.71
CA PRO A 364 10.12 9.54 -3.90
C PRO A 364 11.09 9.82 -5.05
N PHE A 365 10.72 9.46 -6.28
CA PHE A 365 11.60 9.68 -7.43
C PHE A 365 11.96 11.15 -7.66
N GLU A 366 11.08 12.08 -7.32
CA GLU A 366 11.37 13.52 -7.37
C GLU A 366 12.54 13.89 -6.46
N GLN A 367 12.54 13.33 -5.24
CA GLN A 367 13.59 13.57 -4.25
C GLN A 367 14.93 12.97 -4.68
N ILE A 368 14.91 11.80 -5.32
CA ILE A 368 16.11 11.18 -5.87
C ILE A 368 16.65 12.01 -7.04
N TRP A 369 15.78 12.41 -7.96
CA TRP A 369 16.14 13.18 -9.14
C TRP A 369 16.70 14.57 -8.79
N GLU A 370 16.10 15.26 -7.82
CA GLU A 370 16.60 16.55 -7.32
C GLU A 370 18.06 16.44 -6.87
N ARG A 371 18.39 15.43 -6.05
CA ARG A 371 19.77 15.17 -5.60
C ARG A 371 20.73 14.86 -6.74
N MET A 372 20.27 14.10 -7.74
CA MET A 372 21.09 13.87 -8.95
C MET A 372 21.39 15.19 -9.68
N MET A 373 20.39 16.05 -9.84
CA MET A 373 20.55 17.34 -10.52
C MET A 373 21.43 18.31 -9.72
N GLU A 374 21.31 18.34 -8.40
CA GLU A 374 22.22 19.07 -7.51
C GLU A 374 23.65 18.59 -7.72
N LYS A 375 23.86 17.27 -7.75
CA LYS A 375 25.19 16.71 -7.97
C LYS A 375 25.76 17.07 -9.34
N LEU A 376 24.96 17.01 -10.40
CA LEU A 376 25.39 17.43 -11.75
C LEU A 376 25.85 18.89 -11.80
N LYS A 377 25.22 19.77 -11.01
CA LYS A 377 25.59 21.19 -10.95
C LYS A 377 27.00 21.40 -10.36
N GLU A 378 27.47 20.48 -9.52
CA GLU A 378 28.81 20.50 -8.94
C GLU A 378 29.89 19.98 -9.90
N ILE A 379 29.49 19.19 -10.91
CA ILE A 379 30.43 18.62 -11.89
C ILE A 379 30.96 19.76 -12.77
N LYS A 380 32.25 20.07 -12.62
CA LYS A 380 32.95 21.00 -13.51
C LYS A 380 33.24 20.29 -14.83
N TYR A 381 32.67 20.79 -15.93
CA TYR A 381 33.03 20.35 -17.27
C TYR A 381 34.38 20.96 -17.63
N SER A 382 35.40 20.11 -17.82
CA SER A 382 36.71 20.49 -18.35
C SER A 382 36.71 20.56 -19.87
#